data_AF-A0A2E9QEY0-F1
#
_entry.id   AF-A0A2E9QEY0-F1
#
_cell.length_a   1.000
_cell.length_b   1.000
_cell.length_c   1.000
_cell.angle_alpha   90.00
_cell.angle_beta   90.00
_cell.angle_gamma   90.00
#
_symmetry.space_group_name_H-M   'P 1'
#
loop_
_entity.id
_entity.type
_entity.pdbx_description
1 polymer ?
#
loop_
_entity_poly.entity_id
_entity_poly.type
_entity_poly.pdbx_seq_one_letter_code
_entity_poly.pdbx_strand_id
1 'polypeptide(L)'
;MLERFELFGLPISTFSLLMMAAFLTAAYLIPKELRRRGLKEEVGDHSLLLAVIGTIIGAKLGYVLEVWGRIWRGPDEFLTKLEYVLFNWHGLRVKYPMDAEYLGLWDTLFSQGGLVFYGGFAMGFLFLYLYLRYKKEPIWSYGDAFIPSMAVGYGIGRLGCIVSGDGCFGYGASVDIPFLTMVYHDGSLQKLTSWFAYKPGGVMGTDGVNVWNTPLMEALLSWALFAWMMLKLRFQGFKPGFMVAVFLVWNGIARFLVEFLRINDALIPVLDHPTYQDGTPIAHHTHSVQHTAAYFENWHWYGFTQSQVFGLIIALAGIIWIVQKKLYVRDTQKS
;
A
#
# COMPACT_ATOMS: atom_id res chain seq x y z
N MET A 1 -3.76 18.09 -10.07
CA MET A 1 -2.69 17.38 -10.80
C MET A 1 -3.35 16.50 -11.84
N LEU A 2 -2.82 16.53 -13.07
CA LEU A 2 -3.24 15.65 -14.16
C LEU A 2 -3.04 14.20 -13.72
N GLU A 3 -4.04 13.35 -13.91
CA GLU A 3 -3.96 11.92 -13.61
C GLU A 3 -2.85 11.25 -14.46
N ARG A 4 -2.69 11.74 -15.70
CA ARG A 4 -1.70 11.29 -16.69
C ARG A 4 -1.25 12.45 -17.57
N PHE A 5 0.00 12.44 -18.01
CA PHE A 5 0.48 13.30 -19.09
C PHE A 5 1.40 12.51 -20.03
N GLU A 6 1.46 12.92 -21.29
CA GLU A 6 2.30 12.27 -22.28
C GLU A 6 3.65 12.96 -22.37
N LEU A 7 4.72 12.17 -22.22
CA LEU A 7 6.09 12.62 -22.44
C LEU A 7 6.70 11.74 -23.53
N PHE A 8 7.08 12.34 -24.67
CA PHE A 8 7.63 11.61 -25.83
C PHE A 8 6.75 10.44 -26.32
N GLY A 9 5.42 10.59 -26.26
CA GLY A 9 4.47 9.54 -26.66
C GLY A 9 4.28 8.42 -25.63
N LEU A 10 4.87 8.53 -24.44
CA LEU A 10 4.65 7.60 -23.33
C LEU A 10 3.71 8.23 -22.28
N PRO A 11 2.61 7.56 -21.91
CA PRO A 11 1.73 8.03 -20.86
C PRO A 11 2.38 7.81 -19.49
N ILE A 12 2.71 8.91 -18.80
CA ILE A 12 3.26 8.90 -17.44
C ILE A 12 2.16 9.33 -16.46
N SER A 13 1.89 8.49 -15.45
CA SER A 13 0.96 8.84 -14.39
C SER A 13 1.66 9.66 -13.29
N THR A 14 0.93 10.58 -12.67
CA THR A 14 1.49 11.34 -11.54
C THR A 14 1.78 10.44 -10.34
N PHE A 15 1.01 9.35 -10.19
CA PHE A 15 1.31 8.28 -9.23
C PHE A 15 2.70 7.67 -9.46
N SER A 16 3.05 7.35 -10.72
CA SER A 16 4.36 6.80 -11.09
C SER A 16 5.51 7.75 -10.73
N LEU A 17 5.30 9.07 -10.85
CA LEU A 17 6.31 10.05 -10.45
C LEU A 17 6.51 10.11 -8.94
N LEU A 18 5.43 10.03 -8.17
CA LEU A 18 5.53 9.96 -6.70
C LEU A 18 6.21 8.67 -6.26
N MET A 19 5.90 7.54 -6.90
CA MET A 19 6.62 6.29 -6.67
C MET A 19 8.11 6.42 -7.02
N MET A 20 8.45 7.04 -8.16
CA MET A 20 9.84 7.32 -8.52
C MET A 20 10.53 8.22 -7.48
N ALA A 21 9.85 9.27 -7.00
CA ALA A 21 10.37 10.14 -5.95
C ALA A 21 10.62 9.37 -4.64
N ALA A 22 9.73 8.43 -4.27
CA ALA A 22 9.92 7.56 -3.12
C ALA A 22 11.18 6.69 -3.27
N PHE A 23 11.39 6.08 -4.44
CA PHE A 23 12.59 5.28 -4.73
C PHE A 23 13.87 6.11 -4.72
N LEU A 24 13.87 7.30 -5.36
CA LEU A 24 15.03 8.19 -5.36
C LEU A 24 15.36 8.68 -3.96
N THR A 25 14.34 8.96 -3.14
CA THR A 25 14.53 9.31 -1.73
C THR A 25 15.17 8.16 -0.96
N ALA A 26 14.72 6.93 -1.17
CA ALA A 26 15.34 5.75 -0.56
C ALA A 26 16.79 5.54 -1.02
N ALA A 27 17.06 5.63 -2.33
CA ALA A 27 18.40 5.52 -2.92
C ALA A 27 19.36 6.58 -2.37
N TYR A 28 18.87 7.78 -2.07
CA TYR A 28 19.67 8.84 -1.47
C TYR A 28 19.94 8.63 0.03
N LEU A 29 18.93 8.17 0.78
CA LEU A 29 19.00 8.06 2.24
C LEU A 29 19.71 6.79 2.73
N ILE A 30 19.52 5.66 2.04
CA ILE A 30 20.06 4.35 2.46
C ILE A 30 21.59 4.39 2.57
N PRO A 31 22.37 4.78 1.54
CA PRO A 31 23.84 4.79 1.63
C PRO A 31 24.34 5.69 2.76
N LYS A 32 23.70 6.85 2.97
CA LYS A 32 24.05 7.77 4.05
C LYS A 32 23.85 7.17 5.43
N GLU A 33 22.74 6.48 5.64
CA GLU A 33 22.44 5.84 6.93
C GLU A 33 23.31 4.60 7.16
N LEU A 34 23.64 3.85 6.11
CA LEU A 34 24.60 2.74 6.18
C LEU A 34 26.00 3.23 6.56
N ARG A 35 26.51 4.26 5.87
CA ARG A 35 27.80 4.89 6.17
C ARG A 35 27.89 5.33 7.63
N ARG A 36 26.85 6.00 8.14
CA ARG A 36 26.78 6.43 9.55
C ARG A 36 26.87 5.26 10.53
N ARG A 37 26.28 4.11 10.18
CA ARG A 37 26.27 2.91 11.04
C ARG A 37 27.54 2.06 10.92
N GLY A 38 28.47 2.44 10.03
CA GLY A 38 29.66 1.65 9.69
C GLY A 38 29.34 0.39 8.88
N LEU A 39 28.23 0.39 8.13
CA LEU A 39 27.81 -0.71 7.27
C LEU A 39 28.21 -0.45 5.81
N LYS A 40 28.29 -1.52 5.00
CA LYS A 40 28.73 -1.44 3.61
C LYS A 40 27.62 -0.84 2.73
N GLU A 41 27.93 0.25 2.04
CA GLU A 41 27.00 0.97 1.15
C GLU A 41 26.59 0.10 -0.05
N GLU A 42 27.52 -0.65 -0.64
CA GLU A 42 27.29 -1.54 -1.79
C GLU A 42 26.21 -2.61 -1.50
N VAL A 43 26.11 -3.07 -0.25
CA VAL A 43 25.07 -4.02 0.17
C VAL A 43 23.70 -3.32 0.15
N GLY A 44 23.64 -2.03 0.47
CA GLY A 44 22.43 -1.21 0.40
C GLY A 44 21.87 -1.04 -1.00
N ASP A 45 22.74 -0.74 -1.97
CA ASP A 45 22.32 -0.50 -3.36
C ASP A 45 21.72 -1.76 -3.99
N HIS A 46 22.39 -2.90 -3.81
CA HIS A 46 21.88 -4.21 -4.24
C HIS A 46 20.59 -4.60 -3.50
N SER A 47 20.52 -4.31 -2.19
CA SER A 47 19.31 -4.57 -1.38
C SER A 47 18.11 -3.79 -1.91
N LEU A 48 18.29 -2.52 -2.25
CA LEU A 48 17.23 -1.67 -2.81
C LEU A 48 16.74 -2.24 -4.15
N LEU A 49 17.67 -2.56 -5.07
CA LEU A 49 17.34 -3.14 -6.37
C LEU A 49 16.56 -4.46 -6.23
N LEU A 50 17.06 -5.38 -5.41
CA LEU A 50 16.44 -6.68 -5.17
C LEU A 50 15.08 -6.54 -4.50
N ALA A 51 14.91 -5.59 -3.58
CA ALA A 51 13.62 -5.30 -2.96
C ALA A 51 12.60 -4.79 -3.99
N VAL A 52 13.00 -3.92 -4.93
CA VAL A 52 12.12 -3.45 -6.01
C VAL A 52 11.69 -4.61 -6.90
N ILE A 53 12.65 -5.41 -7.38
CA ILE A 53 12.39 -6.56 -8.25
C ILE A 53 11.49 -7.57 -7.54
N GLY A 54 11.83 -7.93 -6.30
CA GLY A 54 11.04 -8.83 -5.46
C GLY A 54 9.63 -8.31 -5.25
N THR A 55 9.46 -7.02 -5.00
CA THR A 55 8.13 -6.40 -4.81
C THR A 55 7.28 -6.48 -6.07
N ILE A 56 7.84 -6.18 -7.24
CA ILE A 56 7.09 -6.25 -8.50
C ILE A 56 6.68 -7.69 -8.81
N ILE A 57 7.62 -8.63 -8.72
CA ILE A 57 7.35 -10.06 -8.97
C ILE A 57 6.30 -10.57 -7.99
N GLY A 58 6.49 -10.30 -6.69
CA GLY A 58 5.58 -10.74 -5.65
C GLY A 58 4.18 -10.14 -5.80
N ALA A 59 4.07 -8.86 -6.16
CA ALA A 59 2.78 -8.21 -6.32
C ALA A 59 1.99 -8.79 -7.50
N LYS A 60 2.68 -9.15 -8.58
CA LYS A 60 2.06 -9.83 -9.72
C LYS A 60 1.66 -11.26 -9.43
N LEU A 61 2.53 -12.04 -8.78
CA LEU A 61 2.18 -13.40 -8.37
C LEU A 61 1.02 -13.40 -7.38
N GLY A 62 1.01 -12.47 -6.42
CA GLY A 62 -0.10 -12.28 -5.49
C GLY A 62 -1.41 -11.98 -6.20
N TYR A 63 -1.40 -11.12 -7.22
CA TYR A 63 -2.58 -10.84 -8.02
C TYR A 63 -3.10 -12.07 -8.77
N VAL A 64 -2.20 -12.83 -9.42
CA VAL A 64 -2.56 -14.08 -10.09
C VAL A 64 -3.19 -15.08 -9.12
N LEU A 65 -2.68 -15.18 -7.89
CA LEU A 65 -3.25 -16.04 -6.86
C LEU A 65 -4.64 -15.57 -6.42
N GLU A 66 -4.86 -14.26 -6.29
CA GLU A 66 -6.15 -13.68 -5.93
C GLU A 66 -7.22 -13.95 -7.00
N VAL A 67 -6.87 -13.78 -8.28
CA VAL A 67 -7.77 -14.06 -9.40
C VAL A 67 -7.70 -15.50 -9.91
N TRP A 68 -7.02 -16.42 -9.18
CA TRP A 68 -6.75 -17.78 -9.64
C TRP A 68 -8.02 -18.54 -10.05
N GLY A 69 -9.11 -18.37 -9.30
CA GLY A 69 -10.40 -18.98 -9.60
C GLY A 69 -11.02 -18.50 -10.93
N ARG A 70 -10.67 -17.29 -11.40
CA ARG A 70 -11.08 -16.74 -12.70
C ARG A 70 -10.15 -17.16 -13.84
N ILE A 71 -8.92 -17.57 -13.52
CA ILE A 71 -7.94 -18.10 -14.48
C ILE A 71 -8.16 -19.60 -14.72
N TRP A 72 -8.48 -20.38 -13.68
CA TRP A 72 -8.45 -21.85 -13.72
C TRP A 72 -9.78 -22.54 -14.07
N ARG A 73 -10.77 -21.80 -14.58
CA ARG A 73 -12.06 -22.33 -15.07
C ARG A 73 -12.01 -22.56 -16.59
N GLY A 74 -11.26 -23.58 -17.02
CA GLY A 74 -11.24 -24.13 -18.38
C GLY A 74 -11.97 -25.48 -18.51
N PRO A 75 -11.97 -26.14 -19.70
CA PRO A 75 -12.71 -27.39 -19.96
C PRO A 75 -12.40 -28.50 -18.94
N ASP A 76 -13.32 -29.45 -18.78
CA ASP A 76 -13.44 -30.31 -17.60
C ASP A 76 -12.21 -31.20 -17.27
N GLU A 77 -11.26 -31.36 -18.20
CA GLU A 77 -10.05 -32.17 -18.03
C GLU A 77 -8.77 -31.36 -17.72
N PHE A 78 -7.99 -31.83 -16.73
CA PHE A 78 -6.76 -31.16 -16.26
C PHE A 78 -5.68 -31.02 -17.34
N LEU A 79 -5.46 -32.07 -18.15
CA LEU A 79 -4.42 -32.07 -19.20
C LEU A 79 -4.71 -31.03 -20.28
N THR A 80 -5.99 -30.90 -20.68
CA THR A 80 -6.44 -29.90 -21.63
C THR A 80 -6.23 -28.47 -21.10
N LYS A 81 -6.38 -28.23 -19.79
CA LYS A 81 -6.09 -26.92 -19.18
C LYS A 81 -4.59 -26.58 -19.23
N LEU A 82 -3.73 -27.55 -18.92
CA LEU A 82 -2.27 -27.35 -18.89
C LEU A 82 -1.70 -27.12 -20.30
N GLU A 83 -2.09 -27.97 -21.26
CA GLU A 83 -1.71 -27.82 -22.67
C GLU A 83 -2.17 -26.46 -23.22
N TYR A 84 -3.40 -26.06 -22.92
CA TYR A 84 -3.94 -24.79 -23.39
C TYR A 84 -3.13 -23.58 -22.86
N VAL A 85 -2.73 -23.58 -21.59
CA VAL A 85 -1.91 -22.50 -20.99
C VAL A 85 -0.50 -22.43 -21.58
N LEU A 86 0.09 -23.58 -21.91
CA LEU A 86 1.45 -23.67 -22.46
C LEU A 86 1.52 -23.30 -23.95
N PHE A 87 0.47 -23.61 -24.72
CA PHE A 87 0.47 -23.43 -26.18
C PHE A 87 -0.33 -22.21 -26.69
N ASN A 88 -1.11 -21.53 -25.83
CA ASN A 88 -1.79 -20.27 -26.18
C ASN A 88 -1.20 -19.09 -25.40
N TRP A 89 -0.34 -18.29 -26.04
CA TRP A 89 0.32 -17.12 -25.43
C TRP A 89 -0.65 -16.06 -24.90
N HIS A 90 -1.85 -15.94 -25.48
CA HIS A 90 -2.92 -15.07 -24.97
C HIS A 90 -3.71 -15.67 -23.79
N GLY A 91 -3.36 -16.89 -23.34
CA GLY A 91 -4.06 -17.61 -22.26
C GLY A 91 -5.54 -17.85 -22.57
N LEU A 92 -6.27 -18.43 -21.62
CA LEU A 92 -7.73 -18.69 -21.65
C LEU A 92 -8.57 -17.43 -21.91
N ARG A 93 -8.54 -16.90 -23.13
CA ARG A 93 -9.52 -15.93 -23.61
C ARG A 93 -10.69 -16.70 -24.23
N VAL A 94 -11.87 -16.47 -23.64
CA VAL A 94 -13.21 -16.57 -24.25
C VAL A 94 -13.41 -17.81 -25.11
N LYS A 95 -14.00 -18.88 -24.55
CA LYS A 95 -14.56 -19.96 -25.37
C LYS A 95 -15.87 -19.50 -26.02
N TYR A 96 -16.63 -18.60 -25.38
CA TYR A 96 -17.89 -18.03 -25.87
C TYR A 96 -18.10 -16.55 -25.49
N PRO A 97 -18.89 -15.75 -26.25
CA PRO A 97 -19.12 -14.32 -25.99
C PRO A 97 -19.71 -13.96 -24.60
N MET A 98 -20.23 -14.94 -23.85
CA MET A 98 -20.74 -14.77 -22.48
C MET A 98 -19.63 -14.86 -21.41
N ASP A 99 -18.38 -15.15 -21.80
CA ASP A 99 -17.23 -15.41 -20.93
C ASP A 99 -16.41 -14.14 -20.61
N ALA A 100 -17.03 -12.96 -20.57
CA ALA A 100 -16.33 -11.68 -20.36
C ALA A 100 -15.65 -11.54 -18.96
N GLU A 101 -15.91 -12.45 -18.02
CA GLU A 101 -15.35 -12.45 -16.67
C GLU A 101 -14.01 -13.19 -16.51
N TYR A 102 -13.58 -13.97 -17.50
CA TYR A 102 -12.38 -14.81 -17.41
C TYR A 102 -11.11 -14.09 -17.87
N LEU A 103 -10.01 -14.33 -17.16
CA LEU A 103 -8.73 -13.68 -17.38
C LEU A 103 -7.67 -14.70 -17.82
N GLY A 104 -6.92 -14.39 -18.89
CA GLY A 104 -5.78 -15.20 -19.31
C GLY A 104 -4.61 -15.07 -18.33
N LEU A 105 -3.89 -16.17 -18.04
CA LEU A 105 -2.75 -16.17 -17.11
C LEU A 105 -1.66 -15.17 -17.53
N TRP A 106 -1.23 -15.24 -18.79
CA TRP A 106 -0.17 -14.39 -19.33
C TRP A 106 -0.61 -12.92 -19.44
N ASP A 107 -1.86 -12.68 -19.85
CA ASP A 107 -2.45 -11.35 -19.86
C ASP A 107 -2.51 -10.75 -18.44
N THR A 108 -2.86 -11.56 -17.43
CA THR A 108 -2.91 -11.14 -16.03
C THR A 108 -1.51 -10.79 -15.52
N LEU A 109 -0.52 -11.65 -15.79
CA LEU A 109 0.87 -11.45 -15.40
C LEU A 109 1.50 -10.20 -16.03
N PHE A 110 1.29 -9.99 -17.34
CA PHE A 110 1.91 -8.89 -18.09
C PHE A 110 1.01 -7.66 -18.27
N SER A 111 -0.17 -7.64 -17.66
CA SER A 111 -1.05 -6.47 -17.66
C SER A 111 -0.40 -5.27 -16.95
N GLN A 112 -0.80 -4.06 -17.33
CA GLN A 112 -0.32 -2.82 -16.70
C GLN A 112 -0.89 -2.62 -15.28
N GLY A 113 -1.98 -3.31 -14.93
CA GLY A 113 -2.67 -3.21 -13.62
C GLY A 113 -2.61 -4.51 -12.81
N GLY A 114 -3.33 -4.56 -11.68
CA GLY A 114 -3.42 -5.78 -10.85
C GLY A 114 -2.12 -6.09 -10.11
N LEU A 115 -1.90 -5.36 -9.02
CA LEU A 115 -0.75 -5.54 -8.13
C LEU A 115 -1.27 -5.73 -6.70
N VAL A 116 -0.94 -6.86 -6.10
CA VAL A 116 -1.35 -7.17 -4.73
C VAL A 116 -0.25 -6.78 -3.76
N PHE A 117 -0.56 -5.87 -2.84
CA PHE A 117 0.39 -5.35 -1.86
C PHE A 117 1.06 -6.46 -1.04
N TYR A 118 0.28 -7.41 -0.52
CA TYR A 118 0.81 -8.48 0.34
C TYR A 118 1.83 -9.37 -0.37
N GLY A 119 1.56 -9.72 -1.63
CA GLY A 119 2.48 -10.50 -2.45
C GLY A 119 3.80 -9.74 -2.67
N GLY A 120 3.72 -8.44 -2.98
CA GLY A 120 4.89 -7.61 -3.18
C GLY A 120 5.72 -7.46 -1.90
N PHE A 121 5.07 -7.14 -0.79
CA PHE A 121 5.75 -7.01 0.51
C PHE A 121 6.47 -8.31 0.92
N ALA A 122 5.80 -9.45 0.81
CA ALA A 122 6.38 -10.74 1.20
C ALA A 122 7.61 -11.12 0.36
N MET A 123 7.52 -10.99 -0.96
CA MET A 123 8.62 -11.37 -1.86
C MET A 123 9.78 -10.36 -1.83
N GLY A 124 9.48 -9.06 -1.68
CA GLY A 124 10.48 -8.02 -1.46
C GLY A 124 11.29 -8.26 -0.19
N PHE A 125 10.61 -8.58 0.93
CA PHE A 125 11.28 -8.95 2.17
C PHE A 125 12.07 -10.26 2.04
N LEU A 126 11.53 -11.27 1.36
CA LEU A 126 12.22 -12.54 1.15
C LEU A 126 13.53 -12.35 0.38
N PHE A 127 13.52 -11.59 -0.72
CA PHE A 127 14.71 -11.33 -1.52
C PHE A 127 15.78 -10.59 -0.71
N LEU A 128 15.36 -9.57 0.05
CA LEU A 128 16.24 -8.85 0.95
C LEU A 128 16.86 -9.77 2.02
N TYR A 129 16.03 -10.60 2.65
CA TYR A 129 16.47 -11.55 3.68
C TYR A 129 17.48 -12.55 3.11
N LEU A 130 17.17 -13.18 1.97
CA LEU A 130 18.05 -14.15 1.32
C LEU A 130 19.38 -13.51 0.92
N TYR A 131 19.36 -12.29 0.38
CA TYR A 131 20.57 -11.57 -0.01
C TYR A 131 21.48 -11.26 1.18
N LEU A 132 20.92 -10.70 2.27
CA LEU A 132 21.69 -10.38 3.48
C LEU A 132 22.24 -11.65 4.15
N ARG A 133 21.48 -12.76 4.14
CA ARG A 133 21.95 -14.06 4.61
C ARG A 133 23.08 -14.61 3.74
N TYR A 134 22.96 -14.53 2.42
CA TYR A 134 23.99 -14.95 1.48
C TYR A 134 25.30 -14.18 1.70
N LYS A 135 25.22 -12.86 1.92
CA LYS A 135 26.37 -12.00 2.24
C LYS A 135 26.88 -12.14 3.69
N LYS A 136 26.20 -12.91 4.54
CA LYS A 136 26.50 -13.08 5.98
C LYS A 136 26.53 -11.77 6.77
N GLU A 137 25.71 -10.80 6.35
CA GLU A 137 25.62 -9.48 6.96
C GLU A 137 24.55 -9.44 8.07
N PRO A 138 24.70 -8.59 9.11
CA PRO A 138 23.76 -8.51 10.22
C PRO A 138 22.42 -7.90 9.81
N ILE A 139 21.45 -8.76 9.47
CA ILE A 139 20.12 -8.40 8.92
C ILE A 139 19.45 -7.24 9.67
N TRP A 140 19.41 -7.30 10.99
CA TRP A 140 18.70 -6.31 11.82
C TRP A 140 19.37 -4.93 11.81
N SER A 141 20.71 -4.88 11.67
CA SER A 141 21.44 -3.62 11.56
C SER A 141 21.18 -2.93 10.22
N TYR A 142 21.09 -3.71 9.13
CA TYR A 142 20.68 -3.21 7.81
C TYR A 142 19.20 -2.83 7.79
N GLY A 143 18.33 -3.65 8.40
CA GLY A 143 16.91 -3.33 8.57
C GLY A 143 16.70 -1.98 9.24
N ASP A 144 17.34 -1.73 10.39
CA ASP A 144 17.26 -0.42 11.05
C ASP A 144 17.80 0.75 10.20
N ALA A 145 18.68 0.48 9.24
CA ALA A 145 19.17 1.50 8.30
C ALA A 145 18.16 1.79 7.17
N PHE A 146 17.40 0.78 6.73
CA PHE A 146 16.42 0.91 5.66
C PHE A 146 15.09 1.50 6.11
N ILE A 147 14.69 1.26 7.36
CA ILE A 147 13.38 1.65 7.89
C ILE A 147 13.07 3.17 7.77
N PRO A 148 14.00 4.11 8.03
CA PRO A 148 13.73 5.53 7.81
C PRO A 148 13.34 5.82 6.35
N SER A 149 14.05 5.23 5.38
CA SER A 149 13.73 5.36 3.96
C SER A 149 12.37 4.75 3.62
N MET A 150 12.01 3.63 4.26
CA MET A 150 10.71 2.99 4.10
C MET A 150 9.57 3.87 4.65
N ALA A 151 9.78 4.53 5.79
CA ALA A 151 8.79 5.44 6.40
C ALA A 151 8.54 6.68 5.52
N VAL A 152 9.56 7.33 4.99
CA VAL A 152 9.35 8.47 4.07
C VAL A 152 8.73 8.01 2.75
N GLY A 153 9.18 6.87 2.22
CA GLY A 153 8.64 6.29 0.98
C GLY A 153 7.17 5.92 1.08
N TYR A 154 6.73 5.36 2.22
CA TYR A 154 5.32 5.08 2.47
C TYR A 154 4.46 6.34 2.47
N GLY A 155 4.94 7.43 3.10
CA GLY A 155 4.22 8.70 3.10
C GLY A 155 4.10 9.32 1.71
N ILE A 156 5.16 9.24 0.89
CA ILE A 156 5.12 9.66 -0.52
C ILE A 156 4.14 8.78 -1.33
N GLY A 157 4.15 7.45 -1.11
CA GLY A 157 3.21 6.54 -1.75
C GLY A 157 1.75 6.84 -1.41
N ARG A 158 1.46 7.26 -0.18
CA ARG A 158 0.11 7.69 0.24
C ARG A 158 -0.34 8.99 -0.41
N LEU A 159 0.56 9.91 -0.74
CA LEU A 159 0.23 11.03 -1.64
C LEU A 159 -0.16 10.54 -3.04
N GLY A 160 0.43 9.42 -3.48
CA GLY A 160 0.04 8.75 -4.71
C GLY A 160 -1.45 8.43 -4.74
N CYS A 161 -1.98 7.83 -3.67
CA CYS A 161 -3.41 7.55 -3.50
C CYS A 161 -4.26 8.83 -3.57
N ILE A 162 -3.74 9.96 -3.06
CA ILE A 162 -4.45 11.24 -3.15
C ILE A 162 -4.57 11.70 -4.61
N VAL A 163 -3.49 11.58 -5.38
CA VAL A 163 -3.47 12.08 -6.75
C VAL A 163 -4.19 11.13 -7.72
N SER A 164 -4.19 9.82 -7.44
CA SER A 164 -4.95 8.84 -8.24
C SER A 164 -6.44 8.82 -7.90
N GLY A 165 -6.83 9.23 -6.68
CA GLY A 165 -8.18 9.09 -6.15
C GLY A 165 -8.69 7.66 -6.26
N ASP A 166 -7.86 6.72 -5.81
CA ASP A 166 -8.04 5.27 -5.92
C ASP A 166 -9.02 4.66 -4.91
N GLY A 167 -9.83 5.48 -4.23
CA GLY A 167 -10.78 4.99 -3.23
C GLY A 167 -10.20 4.82 -1.82
N CYS A 168 -8.95 5.23 -1.55
CA CYS A 168 -8.36 5.11 -0.21
C CYS A 168 -8.92 6.10 0.85
N PHE A 169 -10.04 6.77 0.58
CA PHE A 169 -10.67 7.77 1.45
C PHE A 169 -11.59 7.16 2.51
N GLY A 170 -12.01 8.00 3.46
CA GLY A 170 -12.93 7.62 4.52
C GLY A 170 -14.40 7.86 4.21
N TYR A 171 -15.26 7.58 5.20
CA TYR A 171 -16.69 7.88 5.14
C TYR A 171 -16.95 9.40 5.25
N GLY A 172 -18.20 9.80 5.06
CA GLY A 172 -18.64 11.20 5.10
C GLY A 172 -18.29 11.89 6.42
N ALA A 173 -17.51 12.97 6.36
CA ALA A 173 -17.15 13.78 7.50
C ALA A 173 -18.21 14.88 7.73
N SER A 174 -18.79 14.92 8.92
CA SER A 174 -19.75 15.97 9.32
C SER A 174 -19.10 17.32 9.62
N VAL A 175 -17.77 17.37 9.63
CA VAL A 175 -16.96 18.57 9.87
C VAL A 175 -16.10 18.84 8.65
N ASP A 176 -15.86 20.12 8.36
CA ASP A 176 -14.91 20.52 7.32
C ASP A 176 -13.63 21.04 8.00
N ILE A 177 -12.59 20.21 7.98
CA ILE A 177 -11.28 20.53 8.57
C ILE A 177 -10.27 20.63 7.42
N PRO A 178 -9.61 21.79 7.25
CA PRO A 178 -8.63 21.98 6.18
C PRO A 178 -7.63 20.82 6.10
N PHE A 179 -7.47 20.29 4.89
CA PHE A 179 -6.58 19.17 4.54
C PHE A 179 -6.98 17.78 5.06
N LEU A 180 -7.57 17.68 6.27
CA LEU A 180 -8.01 16.41 6.86
C LEU A 180 -9.34 15.91 6.30
N THR A 181 -10.12 16.79 5.68
CA THR A 181 -11.28 16.44 4.87
C THR A 181 -11.10 16.92 3.44
N MET A 182 -11.76 16.25 2.51
CA MET A 182 -11.66 16.56 1.08
C MET A 182 -12.91 16.09 0.34
N VAL A 183 -13.13 16.66 -0.85
CA VAL A 183 -14.17 16.21 -1.78
C VAL A 183 -13.49 15.83 -3.09
N TYR A 184 -13.62 14.56 -3.48
CA TYR A 184 -13.22 14.09 -4.81
C TYR A 184 -14.34 14.35 -5.79
N HIS A 185 -14.03 14.91 -6.95
CA HIS A 185 -15.01 15.09 -8.02
C HIS A 185 -14.73 14.06 -9.10
N ASP A 186 -15.77 13.38 -9.60
CA ASP A 186 -15.67 12.43 -10.71
C ASP A 186 -15.27 13.17 -12.01
N GLY A 187 -14.64 12.44 -12.92
CA GLY A 187 -13.69 12.90 -13.94
C GLY A 187 -14.04 14.15 -14.76
N SER A 188 -12.95 14.87 -15.10
CA SER A 188 -12.67 15.65 -16.34
C SER A 188 -12.32 17.14 -16.20
N LEU A 189 -12.58 17.83 -15.08
CA LEU A 189 -12.26 19.27 -14.99
C LEU A 189 -11.78 19.70 -13.59
N GLN A 190 -10.47 19.62 -13.35
CA GLN A 190 -9.83 20.41 -12.31
C GLN A 190 -9.63 21.85 -12.83
N LYS A 191 -10.60 22.74 -12.58
CA LYS A 191 -10.32 24.18 -12.63
C LYS A 191 -9.44 24.54 -11.44
N LEU A 192 -8.21 24.94 -11.75
CA LEU A 192 -7.19 25.41 -10.80
C LEU A 192 -7.52 26.86 -10.42
N THR A 193 -8.58 27.10 -9.63
CA THR A 193 -9.05 28.47 -9.34
C THR A 193 -8.51 29.10 -8.06
N SER A 194 -7.73 28.40 -7.22
CA SER A 194 -6.92 29.09 -6.19
C SER A 194 -5.88 28.18 -5.53
N TRP A 195 -4.72 28.75 -5.19
CA TRP A 195 -3.61 28.07 -4.49
C TRP A 195 -3.98 27.57 -3.07
N PHE A 196 -5.14 27.98 -2.54
CA PHE A 196 -5.63 27.63 -1.19
C PHE A 196 -6.79 26.62 -1.19
N ALA A 197 -7.38 26.28 -2.33
CA ALA A 197 -8.51 25.34 -2.43
C ALA A 197 -8.19 24.18 -3.39
N TYR A 198 -7.29 23.30 -2.95
CA TYR A 198 -6.97 22.08 -3.70
C TYR A 198 -8.10 21.05 -3.57
N LYS A 199 -8.70 20.66 -4.72
CA LYS A 199 -9.71 19.59 -4.82
C LYS A 199 -9.15 18.46 -5.71
N PRO A 200 -8.69 17.34 -5.12
CA PRO A 200 -8.16 16.23 -5.91
C PRO A 200 -9.29 15.57 -6.74
N GLY A 201 -8.96 15.09 -7.92
CA GLY A 201 -9.85 14.32 -8.81
C GLY A 201 -9.19 12.98 -9.07
N GLY A 202 -9.98 11.93 -9.30
CA GLY A 202 -9.46 10.58 -9.48
C GLY A 202 -10.51 9.58 -9.96
N VAL A 203 -10.14 8.29 -9.97
CA VAL A 203 -10.93 7.19 -10.55
C VAL A 203 -12.30 7.02 -9.88
N MET A 204 -12.44 7.44 -8.62
CA MET A 204 -13.72 7.49 -7.91
C MET A 204 -13.97 8.90 -7.36
N GLY A 205 -15.09 9.51 -7.79
CA GLY A 205 -15.62 10.73 -7.17
C GLY A 205 -16.30 10.45 -5.83
N THR A 206 -16.39 11.46 -4.96
CA THR A 206 -17.20 11.44 -3.73
C THR A 206 -18.52 12.17 -3.90
N ASP A 207 -18.88 12.51 -5.14
CA ASP A 207 -20.16 13.11 -5.52
C ASP A 207 -20.57 14.35 -4.71
N GLY A 208 -19.58 15.16 -4.32
CA GLY A 208 -19.80 16.36 -3.52
C GLY A 208 -19.81 16.13 -2.00
N VAL A 209 -19.79 14.88 -1.54
CA VAL A 209 -19.68 14.55 -0.11
C VAL A 209 -18.26 14.83 0.38
N ASN A 210 -18.17 15.52 1.51
CA ASN A 210 -16.93 15.75 2.22
C ASN A 210 -16.53 14.47 2.95
N VAL A 211 -15.36 13.91 2.65
CA VAL A 211 -14.89 12.65 3.22
C VAL A 211 -13.57 12.85 3.97
N TRP A 212 -13.29 11.93 4.90
CA TRP A 212 -11.99 11.94 5.60
C TRP A 212 -10.83 11.66 4.65
N ASN A 213 -9.80 12.49 4.72
CA ASN A 213 -8.55 12.34 3.99
C ASN A 213 -7.59 11.38 4.71
N THR A 214 -8.02 10.12 4.77
CA THR A 214 -7.26 9.02 5.36
C THR A 214 -5.89 8.81 4.70
N PRO A 215 -5.69 8.96 3.36
CA PRO A 215 -4.35 8.86 2.79
C PRO A 215 -3.40 9.96 3.29
N LEU A 216 -3.88 11.20 3.44
CA LEU A 216 -3.05 12.27 4.01
C LEU A 216 -2.74 12.01 5.48
N MET A 217 -3.71 11.55 6.27
CA MET A 217 -3.48 11.19 7.67
C MET A 217 -2.38 10.12 7.77
N GLU A 218 -2.43 9.07 6.94
CA GLU A 218 -1.38 8.04 6.90
C GLU A 218 -0.02 8.62 6.46
N ALA A 219 -0.01 9.52 5.47
CA ALA A 219 1.21 10.17 5.02
C ALA A 219 1.86 11.01 6.15
N LEU A 220 1.06 11.80 6.85
CA LEU A 220 1.50 12.63 7.97
C LEU A 220 2.04 11.78 9.12
N LEU A 221 1.35 10.69 9.49
CA LEU A 221 1.81 9.76 10.52
C LEU A 221 3.15 9.10 10.12
N SER A 222 3.32 8.77 8.85
CA SER A 222 4.56 8.17 8.34
C SER A 222 5.72 9.16 8.31
N TRP A 223 5.48 10.41 7.92
CA TRP A 223 6.50 11.45 7.97
C TRP A 223 6.84 11.89 9.39
N ALA A 224 5.88 11.87 10.31
CA ALA A 224 6.14 12.09 11.73
C ALA A 224 7.06 10.99 12.29
N LEU A 225 6.80 9.71 11.95
CA LEU A 225 7.69 8.61 12.29
C LEU A 225 9.10 8.81 11.70
N PHE A 226 9.18 9.13 10.42
CA PHE A 226 10.45 9.41 9.73
C PHE A 226 11.23 10.55 10.42
N ALA A 227 10.57 11.68 10.69
CA ALA A 227 11.17 12.82 11.35
C ALA A 227 11.67 12.44 12.75
N TRP A 228 10.86 11.74 13.55
CA TRP A 228 11.27 11.27 14.87
C TRP A 228 12.48 10.31 14.81
N MET A 229 12.49 9.40 13.83
CA MET A 229 13.62 8.50 13.60
C MET A 229 14.89 9.26 13.25
N MET A 230 14.78 10.23 12.34
CA MET A 230 15.90 11.00 11.83
C MET A 230 16.46 12.03 12.80
N LEU A 231 15.60 12.63 13.63
CA LEU A 231 15.98 13.69 14.56
C LEU A 231 16.41 13.18 15.92
N LYS A 232 15.86 12.03 16.38
CA LYS A 232 16.11 11.54 17.75
C LYS A 232 16.55 10.09 17.79
N LEU A 233 15.79 9.18 17.19
CA LEU A 233 15.97 7.74 17.41
C LEU A 233 17.33 7.23 16.94
N ARG A 234 17.83 7.74 15.81
CA ARG A 234 19.12 7.34 15.23
C ARG A 234 20.34 7.62 16.10
N PHE A 235 20.22 8.55 17.05
CA PHE A 235 21.31 8.95 17.95
C PHE A 235 21.31 8.20 19.28
N GLN A 236 20.29 7.39 19.57
CA GLN A 236 20.15 6.74 20.87
C GLN A 236 21.00 5.48 21.04
N GLY A 237 21.52 4.90 19.94
CA GLY A 237 22.38 3.71 20.00
C GLY A 237 21.68 2.47 20.57
N PHE A 238 20.39 2.28 20.30
CA PHE A 238 19.67 1.06 20.71
C PHE A 238 20.15 -0.18 19.97
N LYS A 239 19.87 -1.36 20.52
CA LYS A 239 20.24 -2.65 19.92
C LYS A 239 19.68 -2.80 18.49
N PRO A 240 20.39 -3.54 17.61
CA PRO A 240 19.90 -3.82 16.26
C PRO A 240 18.51 -4.44 16.23
N GLY A 241 17.66 -3.93 15.34
CA GLY A 241 16.26 -4.33 15.17
C GLY A 241 15.27 -3.45 15.93
N PHE A 242 15.74 -2.52 16.78
CA PHE A 242 14.85 -1.64 17.52
C PHE A 242 14.02 -0.73 16.62
N MET A 243 14.63 -0.14 15.57
CA MET A 243 13.89 0.74 14.66
C MET A 243 12.88 -0.04 13.82
N VAL A 244 13.25 -1.24 13.38
CA VAL A 244 12.31 -2.15 12.71
C VAL A 244 11.11 -2.43 13.61
N ALA A 245 11.34 -2.81 14.86
CA ALA A 245 10.25 -3.12 15.78
C ALA A 245 9.36 -1.90 16.06
N VAL A 246 9.96 -0.72 16.28
CA VAL A 246 9.22 0.54 16.42
C VAL A 246 8.38 0.86 15.18
N PHE A 247 8.93 0.63 13.99
CA PHE A 247 8.19 0.82 12.74
C PHE A 247 6.98 -0.11 12.64
N LEU A 248 7.11 -1.38 13.03
CA LEU A 248 6.00 -2.34 13.06
C LEU A 248 4.91 -1.89 14.04
N VAL A 249 5.29 -1.46 15.25
CA VAL A 249 4.34 -0.94 16.25
C VAL A 249 3.62 0.30 15.72
N TRP A 250 4.37 1.29 15.22
CA TRP A 250 3.80 2.54 14.74
C TRP A 250 2.86 2.33 13.56
N ASN A 251 3.29 1.60 12.52
CA ASN A 251 2.47 1.36 11.34
C ASN A 251 1.28 0.46 11.66
N GLY A 252 1.45 -0.54 12.52
CA GLY A 252 0.35 -1.41 12.94
C GLY A 252 -0.75 -0.63 13.67
N ILE A 253 -0.36 0.23 14.62
CA ILE A 253 -1.30 1.10 15.34
C ILE A 253 -1.92 2.15 14.41
N ALA A 254 -1.11 2.84 13.60
CA ALA A 254 -1.60 3.83 12.65
C ALA A 254 -2.63 3.23 11.69
N ARG A 255 -2.34 2.05 11.14
CA ARG A 255 -3.25 1.34 10.24
C ARG A 255 -4.52 0.90 10.95
N PHE A 256 -4.42 0.39 12.18
CA PHE A 256 -5.58 0.03 12.99
C PHE A 256 -6.51 1.22 13.25
N LEU A 257 -5.94 2.38 13.60
CA LEU A 257 -6.69 3.59 13.93
C LEU A 257 -7.32 4.26 12.70
N VAL A 258 -6.57 4.40 11.60
CA VAL A 258 -7.08 5.05 10.38
C VAL A 258 -8.24 4.26 9.77
N GLU A 259 -8.22 2.95 9.90
CA GLU A 259 -9.23 2.08 9.31
C GLU A 259 -10.64 2.27 9.91
N PHE A 260 -10.77 2.82 11.13
CA PHE A 260 -12.09 3.22 11.66
C PHE A 260 -12.74 4.33 10.85
N LEU A 261 -11.93 5.16 10.18
CA LEU A 261 -12.41 6.22 9.29
C LEU A 261 -12.60 5.71 7.86
N ARG A 262 -11.98 4.59 7.48
CA ARG A 262 -12.02 4.08 6.11
C ARG A 262 -13.29 3.32 5.81
N ILE A 263 -13.69 3.40 4.54
CA ILE A 263 -14.71 2.54 3.96
C ILE A 263 -13.99 1.28 3.51
N ASN A 264 -14.15 0.17 4.24
CA ASN A 264 -13.75 -1.17 3.79
C ASN A 264 -14.64 -2.20 4.48
N ASP A 265 -14.83 -3.35 3.82
CA ASP A 265 -15.61 -4.44 4.38
C ASP A 265 -14.97 -5.04 5.64
N ALA A 266 -15.82 -5.39 6.60
CA ALA A 266 -15.39 -6.06 7.82
C ALA A 266 -15.07 -7.53 7.53
N LEU A 267 -13.88 -7.96 7.92
CA LEU A 267 -13.54 -9.38 7.96
C LEU A 267 -14.24 -10.08 9.13
N ILE A 268 -14.38 -9.37 10.26
CA ILE A 268 -15.07 -9.83 11.46
C ILE A 268 -16.17 -8.80 11.78
N PRO A 269 -17.41 -9.00 11.30
CA PRO A 269 -18.51 -8.09 11.59
C PRO A 269 -18.88 -8.13 13.08
N VAL A 270 -19.16 -6.96 13.65
CA VAL A 270 -19.54 -6.76 15.06
C VAL A 270 -20.91 -6.10 15.16
N LEU A 271 -21.22 -5.22 14.20
CA LEU A 271 -22.48 -4.51 14.06
C LEU A 271 -23.15 -4.92 12.75
N ASP A 272 -24.41 -4.53 12.61
CA ASP A 272 -25.15 -4.71 11.37
C ASP A 272 -24.49 -3.94 10.23
N HIS A 273 -24.50 -4.58 9.06
CA HIS A 273 -23.95 -4.04 7.84
C HIS A 273 -24.66 -2.72 7.47
N PRO A 274 -23.93 -1.67 7.05
CA PRO A 274 -24.53 -0.43 6.57
C PRO A 274 -25.52 -0.68 5.43
N THR A 275 -26.73 -0.13 5.54
CA THR A 275 -27.79 -0.25 4.52
C THR A 275 -28.24 1.12 4.04
N TYR A 276 -28.68 1.19 2.79
CA TYR A 276 -29.43 2.34 2.29
C TYR A 276 -30.81 2.43 2.97
N GLN A 277 -31.53 3.53 2.75
CA GLN A 277 -32.87 3.77 3.33
C GLN A 277 -33.92 2.73 2.90
N ASP A 278 -33.69 2.04 1.78
CA ASP A 278 -34.53 0.95 1.28
C ASP A 278 -34.18 -0.43 1.87
N GLY A 279 -33.20 -0.49 2.78
CA GLY A 279 -32.74 -1.71 3.43
C GLY A 279 -31.71 -2.51 2.61
N THR A 280 -31.28 -2.02 1.44
CA THR A 280 -30.26 -2.70 0.64
C THR A 280 -28.86 -2.52 1.25
N PRO A 281 -28.03 -3.57 1.35
CA PRO A 281 -26.66 -3.46 1.87
C PRO A 281 -25.75 -2.62 0.97
N ILE A 282 -24.94 -1.75 1.57
CA ILE A 282 -24.00 -0.89 0.85
C ILE A 282 -22.77 -1.70 0.40
N ALA A 283 -22.73 -2.15 -0.86
CA ALA A 283 -21.60 -2.93 -1.36
C ALA A 283 -20.37 -2.06 -1.69
N HIS A 284 -19.19 -2.48 -1.23
CA HIS A 284 -17.91 -1.80 -1.44
C HIS A 284 -17.37 -1.83 -2.89
N HIS A 285 -18.01 -2.60 -3.79
CA HIS A 285 -17.50 -2.86 -5.16
C HIS A 285 -18.54 -2.85 -6.27
N THR A 286 -19.75 -2.34 -6.03
CA THR A 286 -20.71 -2.18 -7.14
C THR A 286 -20.33 -1.00 -8.01
N HIS A 287 -19.88 -1.29 -9.23
CA HIS A 287 -19.69 -0.33 -10.34
C HIS A 287 -20.98 0.42 -10.74
N SER A 288 -22.11 0.20 -10.05
CA SER A 288 -23.33 0.97 -10.22
C SER A 288 -23.28 2.26 -9.39
N VAL A 289 -22.86 3.32 -10.07
CA VAL A 289 -22.79 4.74 -9.70
C VAL A 289 -24.17 5.35 -9.32
N GLN A 290 -25.10 4.56 -8.78
CA GLN A 290 -26.51 4.99 -8.64
C GLN A 290 -26.94 5.41 -7.23
N HIS A 291 -26.06 5.44 -6.22
CA HIS A 291 -26.36 6.08 -4.93
C HIS A 291 -25.25 7.04 -4.47
N THR A 292 -25.30 8.20 -5.11
CA THR A 292 -24.32 9.26 -5.37
C THR A 292 -24.01 10.20 -4.17
N ALA A 293 -24.20 9.77 -2.92
CA ALA A 293 -23.82 10.53 -1.71
C ALA A 293 -24.14 9.71 -0.46
N ALA A 294 -25.31 9.06 -0.50
CA ALA A 294 -25.80 8.15 0.53
C ALA A 294 -24.82 7.01 0.85
N TYR A 295 -24.01 6.58 -0.13
CA TYR A 295 -22.92 5.63 0.09
C TYR A 295 -21.94 6.11 1.17
N PHE A 296 -21.55 7.38 1.10
CA PHE A 296 -20.58 7.99 2.01
C PHE A 296 -21.20 8.42 3.33
N GLU A 297 -22.43 8.95 3.28
CA GLU A 297 -23.12 9.50 4.44
C GLU A 297 -23.66 8.43 5.38
N ASN A 298 -24.13 7.29 4.84
CA ASN A 298 -24.71 6.22 5.65
C ASN A 298 -23.69 5.15 6.05
N TRP A 299 -22.43 5.29 5.63
CA TRP A 299 -21.39 4.33 6.01
C TRP A 299 -20.98 4.52 7.47
N HIS A 300 -20.99 3.43 8.23
CA HIS A 300 -20.38 3.36 9.56
C HIS A 300 -19.45 2.16 9.64
N TRP A 301 -18.45 2.28 10.52
CA TRP A 301 -17.62 1.13 10.88
C TRP A 301 -18.52 0.07 11.55
N TYR A 302 -18.58 -1.12 10.97
CA TYR A 302 -19.45 -2.21 11.46
C TYR A 302 -18.68 -3.47 11.89
N GLY A 303 -17.35 -3.46 11.83
CA GLY A 303 -16.54 -4.58 12.29
C GLY A 303 -15.07 -4.47 11.87
N PHE A 304 -14.26 -5.42 12.35
CA PHE A 304 -12.82 -5.38 12.11
C PHE A 304 -12.48 -5.78 10.68
N THR A 305 -11.84 -4.88 9.94
CA THR A 305 -11.37 -5.16 8.59
C THR A 305 -10.11 -6.02 8.61
N GLN A 306 -9.75 -6.58 7.46
CA GLN A 306 -8.48 -7.28 7.28
C GLN A 306 -7.29 -6.41 7.72
N SER A 307 -7.26 -5.14 7.31
CA SER A 307 -6.16 -4.22 7.66
C SER A 307 -6.06 -3.97 9.17
N GLN A 308 -7.19 -3.91 9.88
CA GLN A 308 -7.21 -3.77 11.34
C GLN A 308 -6.63 -4.99 12.05
N VAL A 309 -7.07 -6.19 11.66
CA VAL A 309 -6.57 -7.43 12.27
C VAL A 309 -5.06 -7.58 12.05
N PHE A 310 -4.59 -7.40 10.82
CA PHE A 310 -3.16 -7.45 10.53
C PHE A 310 -2.37 -6.34 11.22
N GLY A 311 -2.89 -5.11 11.25
CA GLY A 311 -2.27 -3.99 11.95
C GLY A 311 -2.06 -4.28 13.44
N LEU A 312 -3.08 -4.84 14.09
CA LEU A 312 -3.00 -5.23 15.50
C LEU A 312 -1.97 -6.34 15.74
N ILE A 313 -1.99 -7.40 14.91
CA ILE A 313 -1.02 -8.51 15.02
C ILE A 313 0.41 -8.01 14.87
N ILE A 314 0.68 -7.16 13.87
CA ILE A 314 2.01 -6.61 13.62
C ILE A 314 2.45 -5.70 14.77
N ALA A 315 1.54 -4.88 15.31
CA ALA A 315 1.85 -4.03 16.44
C ALA A 315 2.20 -4.84 17.69
N LEU A 316 1.42 -5.87 18.01
CA LEU A 316 1.67 -6.77 19.14
C LEU A 316 2.99 -7.52 18.95
N ALA A 317 3.27 -8.04 17.75
CA ALA A 317 4.54 -8.69 17.44
C ALA A 317 5.74 -7.76 17.67
N GLY A 318 5.63 -6.49 17.25
CA GLY A 318 6.65 -5.47 17.50
C GLY A 318 6.88 -5.20 18.99
N ILE A 319 5.80 -5.04 19.78
CA ILE A 319 5.89 -4.82 21.23
C ILE A 319 6.54 -6.03 21.91
N ILE A 320 6.07 -7.24 21.61
CA ILE A 320 6.62 -8.48 22.16
C ILE A 320 8.10 -8.58 21.85
N TRP A 321 8.51 -8.28 20.61
CA TRP A 321 9.91 -8.33 20.21
C TRP A 321 10.78 -7.32 20.96
N ILE A 322 10.31 -6.07 21.13
CA ILE A 322 11.00 -5.04 21.91
C ILE A 322 11.24 -5.50 23.35
N VAL A 323 10.20 -6.06 23.99
CA VAL A 323 10.25 -6.49 25.39
C VAL A 323 11.14 -7.73 25.56
N GLN A 324 10.90 -8.78 24.77
CA GLN A 324 11.62 -10.06 24.90
C GLN A 324 13.12 -9.92 24.63
N LYS A 325 13.50 -9.13 23.61
CA LYS A 325 14.91 -8.93 23.25
C LYS A 325 15.54 -7.73 23.96
N LYS A 326 14.78 -7.02 24.81
CA LYS A 326 15.20 -5.80 25.50
C LYS A 326 15.88 -4.82 24.53
N LEU A 327 15.23 -4.58 23.38
CA LEU A 327 15.79 -3.78 22.29
C LEU A 327 15.98 -2.31 22.68
N TYR A 328 15.22 -1.85 23.67
CA TYR A 328 15.32 -0.52 24.28
C TYR A 328 16.60 -0.30 25.10
N VAL A 329 17.44 -1.32 25.28
CA VAL A 329 18.74 -1.17 25.95
C VAL A 329 19.75 -0.62 24.94
N ARG A 330 20.55 0.36 25.36
CA ARG A 330 21.63 0.91 24.52
C ARG A 330 22.72 -0.14 24.31
N ASP A 331 23.22 -0.22 23.09
CA ASP A 331 24.29 -1.12 22.71
C ASP A 331 25.63 -0.52 23.18
N THR A 332 26.12 -1.01 24.32
CA THR A 332 27.37 -0.54 24.96
C THR A 332 28.63 -0.94 24.19
N GLN A 333 28.53 -1.71 23.10
CA GLN A 333 29.68 -2.08 22.28
C GLN A 333 30.02 -1.04 21.19
N LYS A 334 29.24 0.04 21.07
CA LYS A 334 29.45 1.13 20.10
C LYS A 334 29.71 2.51 20.72
N SER A 335 29.96 2.60 22.03
CA SER A 335 30.30 3.86 22.71
C SER A 335 31.78 4.19 22.62
#